data_AF-A0A1Q8QM53-F1
#
_entry.id   AF-A0A1Q8QM53-F1
#
_cell.length_a   1.000
_cell.length_b   1.000
_cell.length_c   1.000
_cell.angle_alpha   90.00
_cell.angle_beta   90.00
_cell.angle_gamma   90.00
#
_symmetry.space_group_name_H-M   'P 1'
#
loop_
_entity.id
_entity.type
_entity.pdbx_description
1 polymer ?
#
loop_
_entity_poly.entity_id
_entity_poly.type
_entity_poly.pdbx_seq_one_letter_code
_entity_poly.pdbx_strand_id
1 'polypeptide(L)'
;MRKPIKEIENVLQNHGYSINNIIYEVMKTFKLKTLCRQVGFQKQAGYSTSEILTLMLMLPLMLLKSVHALYKSEFQKVTTMKKDSIYRLKNSEKMP
;
A
#
# COMPACT_ATOMS: atom_id res chain seq x y z
N MET A 1 -7.51 -30.39 12.30
CA MET A 1 -7.97 -28.99 12.19
C MET A 1 -7.28 -28.15 13.25
N ARG A 2 -6.53 -27.11 12.88
CA ARG A 2 -5.97 -26.15 13.85
C ARG A 2 -7.14 -25.41 14.49
N LYS A 3 -7.20 -25.37 15.82
CA LYS A 3 -8.24 -24.64 16.54
C LYS A 3 -8.16 -23.16 16.14
N PRO A 4 -9.27 -22.50 15.77
CA PRO A 4 -9.25 -21.07 15.55
C PRO A 4 -8.76 -20.41 16.83
N ILE A 5 -7.76 -19.53 16.70
CA ILE A 5 -7.14 -18.85 17.82
C ILE A 5 -8.20 -17.88 18.35
N LYS A 6 -8.74 -18.16 19.55
CA LYS A 6 -9.84 -17.40 20.16
C LYS A 6 -9.60 -15.89 20.17
N GLU A 7 -8.34 -15.43 20.22
CA GLU A 7 -8.00 -14.01 20.10
C GLU A 7 -8.40 -13.40 18.75
N ILE A 8 -8.17 -14.12 17.64
CA ILE A 8 -8.53 -13.64 16.29
C ILE A 8 -10.06 -13.54 16.17
N GLU A 9 -10.76 -14.54 16.70
CA GLU A 9 -12.23 -14.57 16.71
C GLU A 9 -12.81 -13.43 17.56
N ASN A 10 -12.20 -13.15 18.72
CA ASN A 10 -12.61 -12.07 19.61
C ASN A 10 -12.32 -10.68 19.00
N VAL A 11 -11.23 -10.52 18.25
CA VAL A 11 -10.93 -9.28 17.51
C VAL A 11 -11.94 -9.07 16.39
N LEU A 12 -12.27 -10.11 15.62
CA LEU A 12 -13.25 -10.06 14.53
C LEU A 12 -14.66 -9.74 15.05
N GLN A 13 -15.05 -10.30 16.20
CA GLN A 13 -16.39 -10.08 16.78
C GLN A 13 -16.51 -8.73 17.51
N ASN A 14 -15.48 -8.28 18.24
CA ASN A 14 -15.57 -7.05 19.05
C ASN A 14 -15.36 -5.76 18.27
N HIS A 15 -14.66 -5.80 17.12
CA HIS A 15 -14.31 -4.56 16.43
C HIS A 15 -15.28 -4.15 15.33
N GLY A 16 -16.27 -4.96 14.95
CA GLY A 16 -17.25 -4.59 13.92
C GLY A 16 -16.65 -4.13 12.58
N TYR A 17 -15.34 -4.30 12.40
CA TYR A 17 -14.62 -3.93 11.20
C TYR A 17 -14.85 -5.07 10.22
N SER A 18 -15.96 -4.98 9.48
CA SER A 18 -16.11 -5.82 8.31
C SER A 18 -14.86 -5.64 7.45
N ILE A 19 -14.37 -6.72 6.84
CA ILE A 19 -13.21 -6.66 5.94
C ILE A 19 -13.43 -5.56 4.88
N ASN A 20 -14.68 -5.34 4.46
CA ASN A 20 -15.07 -4.25 3.58
C ASN A 20 -14.77 -2.86 4.16
N ASN A 21 -15.02 -2.62 5.45
CA ASN A 21 -14.65 -1.37 6.12
C ASN A 21 -13.13 -1.18 6.21
N ILE A 22 -12.38 -2.24 6.46
CA ILE A 22 -10.90 -2.18 6.48
C ILE A 22 -10.39 -1.82 5.08
N ILE A 23 -10.87 -2.51 4.04
CA ILE A 23 -10.51 -2.24 2.65
C ILE A 23 -10.92 -0.81 2.26
N TYR A 24 -12.11 -0.37 2.67
CA TYR A 24 -12.59 0.99 2.41
C TYR A 24 -11.71 2.06 3.07
N GLU A 25 -11.36 1.90 4.34
CA GLU A 25 -10.48 2.83 5.06
C GLU A 25 -9.05 2.81 4.49
N VAL A 26 -8.54 1.65 4.06
CA VAL A 26 -7.26 1.56 3.32
C VAL A 26 -7.37 2.33 2.00
N MET A 27 -8.38 2.06 1.17
CA MET A 27 -8.57 2.76 -0.12
C MET A 27 -8.71 4.29 0.06
N LYS A 28 -9.41 4.72 1.11
CA LYS A 28 -9.60 6.13 1.47
C LYS A 28 -8.32 6.78 1.96
N THR A 29 -7.57 6.11 2.83
CA THR A 29 -6.26 6.56 3.35
C THR A 29 -5.26 6.77 2.20
N PHE A 30 -5.25 5.84 1.25
CA PHE A 30 -4.38 5.93 0.07
C PHE A 30 -4.90 6.87 -1.01
N LYS A 31 -6.08 7.48 -0.82
CA LYS A 31 -6.76 8.31 -1.82
C LYS A 31 -6.74 7.62 -3.19
N LEU A 32 -7.06 6.32 -3.22
CA LEU A 32 -6.88 5.47 -4.40
C LEU A 32 -7.62 6.03 -5.62
N LYS A 33 -8.82 6.57 -5.41
CA LYS A 33 -9.59 7.29 -6.45
C LYS A 33 -8.81 8.49 -7.01
N THR A 34 -8.14 9.26 -6.16
CA THR A 34 -7.32 10.40 -6.57
C THR A 34 -6.07 9.94 -7.31
N LEU A 35 -5.40 8.90 -6.82
CA LEU A 35 -4.27 8.27 -7.51
C LEU A 35 -4.74 7.79 -8.89
N CYS A 36 -5.72 6.89 -8.99
CA CYS A 36 -6.24 6.37 -10.26
C CYS A 36 -6.71 7.48 -11.23
N ARG A 37 -7.27 8.59 -10.74
CA ARG A 37 -7.74 9.70 -11.58
C ARG A 37 -6.62 10.64 -12.02
N GLN A 38 -5.59 10.81 -11.20
CA GLN A 38 -4.31 11.39 -11.61
C GLN A 38 -3.56 10.44 -12.56
N VAL A 39 -3.97 9.16 -12.61
CA VAL A 39 -3.35 8.09 -13.39
C VAL A 39 -3.79 8.03 -14.86
N GLY A 40 -3.98 9.17 -15.52
CA GLY A 40 -3.98 9.27 -16.99
C GLY A 40 -2.58 9.02 -17.59
N PHE A 41 -1.96 7.88 -17.25
CA PHE A 41 -0.52 7.64 -17.41
C PHE A 41 -0.17 7.28 -18.84
N GLN A 42 0.32 8.25 -19.59
CA GLN A 42 1.42 8.00 -20.51
C GLN A 42 2.71 7.94 -19.68
N LYS A 43 3.10 6.75 -19.22
CA LYS A 43 4.39 6.58 -18.53
C LYS A 43 5.47 6.26 -19.55
N GLN A 44 6.54 7.07 -19.59
CA GLN A 44 7.80 6.65 -20.21
C GLN A 44 8.47 5.57 -19.34
N ALA A 45 9.25 4.69 -19.98
CA ALA A 45 9.76 3.42 -19.46
C ALA A 45 10.22 3.41 -17.99
N GLY A 46 9.87 2.33 -17.26
CA GLY A 46 10.23 2.11 -15.85
C GLY A 46 9.31 1.08 -15.17
N TYR A 47 9.17 1.16 -13.84
CA TYR A 47 8.23 0.30 -13.07
C TYR A 47 6.77 0.58 -13.40
N SER A 48 5.88 -0.40 -13.36
CA SER A 48 4.45 -0.14 -13.58
C SER A 48 3.86 0.69 -12.45
N THR A 49 2.95 1.59 -12.79
CA THR A 49 2.19 2.37 -11.80
C THR A 49 1.34 1.48 -10.90
N SER A 50 0.79 0.38 -11.44
CA SER A 50 0.03 -0.59 -10.65
C SER A 50 0.91 -1.30 -9.62
N GLU A 51 2.18 -1.56 -9.94
CA GLU A 51 3.13 -2.18 -9.01
C GLU A 51 3.49 -1.21 -7.87
N ILE A 52 3.74 0.07 -8.18
CA ILE A 52 4.05 1.07 -7.16
C ILE A 52 2.84 1.29 -6.24
N LEU A 53 1.63 1.35 -6.80
CA LEU A 53 0.37 1.42 -6.03
C LEU A 53 0.19 0.21 -5.11
N THR A 54 0.40 -0.99 -5.64
CA THR A 54 0.32 -2.23 -4.86
C THR A 54 1.32 -2.20 -3.69
N LEU A 55 2.57 -1.81 -3.94
CA LEU A 55 3.58 -1.68 -2.89
C LEU A 55 3.16 -0.66 -1.82
N MET A 56 2.63 0.50 -2.24
CA MET A 56 2.16 1.53 -1.30
C MET A 56 1.01 1.01 -0.43
N LEU A 57 0.06 0.27 -1.01
CA LEU A 57 -1.05 -0.37 -0.27
C LEU A 57 -0.57 -1.46 0.70
N MET A 58 0.53 -2.13 0.39
CA MET A 58 1.12 -3.16 1.26
C MET A 58 1.89 -2.57 2.46
N LEU A 59 2.38 -1.32 2.39
CA LEU A 59 3.08 -0.67 3.50
C LEU A 59 2.34 -0.73 4.86
N PRO A 60 1.06 -0.33 4.98
CA PRO A 60 0.32 -0.42 6.25
C PRO A 60 0.12 -1.87 6.70
N LEU A 61 -0.02 -2.81 5.76
CA LEU A 61 -0.14 -4.24 6.04
C LEU A 61 1.17 -4.82 6.58
N MET A 62 2.30 -4.24 6.19
CA MET A 62 3.64 -4.51 6.74
C MET A 62 3.94 -3.71 8.01
N LEU A 63 2.97 -2.96 8.54
CA LEU A 63 3.12 -2.06 9.69
C LEU A 63 4.19 -0.97 9.46
N LEU A 64 4.45 -0.62 8.19
CA LEU A 64 5.41 0.42 7.80
C LEU A 64 4.69 1.76 7.59
N LYS A 65 5.11 2.77 8.33
CA LYS A 65 4.51 4.12 8.29
C LYS A 65 4.95 4.95 7.08
N SER A 66 5.98 4.54 6.35
CA SER A 66 6.49 5.30 5.20
C SER A 66 7.32 4.46 4.24
N VAL A 67 7.48 4.97 3.02
CA VAL A 67 8.45 4.45 2.03
C VAL A 67 9.86 4.48 2.61
N HIS A 68 10.24 5.51 3.39
CA HIS A 68 11.56 5.53 4.02
C HIS A 68 11.76 4.36 5.00
N ALA A 69 10.73 4.01 5.78
CA ALA A 69 10.77 2.88 6.70
C ALA A 69 10.95 1.54 5.95
N LEU A 70 10.34 1.38 4.77
CA LEU A 70 10.55 0.21 3.90
C LEU A 70 12.04 0.01 3.59
N TYR A 71 12.73 1.03 3.09
CA TYR A 71 14.16 0.94 2.71
C TYR A 71 15.13 0.91 3.89
N LYS A 72 14.68 1.15 5.13
CA LYS A 72 15.50 1.00 6.33
C LYS A 72 15.27 -0.35 7.04
N SER A 73 14.35 -1.16 6.52
CA SER A 73 13.93 -2.43 7.13
C SER A 73 14.32 -3.62 6.25
N GLU A 74 14.19 -4.83 6.80
CA GLU A 74 14.35 -6.07 6.03
C GLU A 74 13.37 -6.20 4.85
N PHE A 75 12.26 -5.44 4.88
CA PHE A 75 11.28 -5.39 3.81
C PHE A 75 11.79 -4.67 2.55
N GLN A 76 12.98 -4.05 2.57
CA GLN A 76 13.60 -3.54 1.33
C GLN A 76 13.68 -4.63 0.25
N LYS A 77 13.87 -5.90 0.64
CA LYS A 77 13.96 -7.06 -0.26
C LYS A 77 12.65 -7.39 -0.99
N VAL A 78 11.52 -6.84 -0.55
CA VAL A 78 10.18 -7.07 -1.16
C VAL A 78 10.06 -6.35 -2.51
N THR A 79 10.93 -5.38 -2.79
CA THR A 79 10.88 -4.62 -4.05
C THR A 79 12.27 -4.31 -4.57
N THR A 80 12.45 -4.41 -5.89
CA THR A 80 13.64 -3.92 -6.58
C THR A 80 13.53 -2.43 -6.95
N MET A 81 12.37 -1.81 -6.68
CA MET A 81 12.11 -0.42 -7.01
C MET A 81 13.11 0.51 -6.32
N LYS A 82 13.45 1.61 -7.01
CA LYS A 82 14.21 2.70 -6.39
C LYS A 82 13.26 3.56 -5.57
N LYS A 83 13.71 3.97 -4.37
CA LYS A 83 12.97 4.82 -3.43
C LYS A 83 12.36 6.03 -4.15
N ASP A 84 13.15 6.71 -4.96
CA ASP A 84 12.75 7.92 -5.69
C ASP A 84 11.60 7.68 -6.66
N SER A 85 11.55 6.51 -7.33
CA SER A 85 10.46 6.16 -8.23
C SER A 85 9.11 6.10 -7.51
N ILE A 86 9.11 5.67 -6.25
CA ILE A 86 7.90 5.61 -5.41
C ILE A 86 7.52 7.02 -4.94
N TYR A 87 8.48 7.84 -4.53
CA TYR A 87 8.23 9.23 -4.12
C TYR A 87 7.72 10.09 -5.26
N ARG A 88 8.25 9.94 -6.48
CA ARG A 88 7.79 10.67 -7.67
C ARG A 88 6.30 10.44 -7.93
N LEU A 89 5.85 9.17 -7.85
CA LEU A 89 4.44 8.84 -7.95
C LEU A 89 3.63 9.45 -6.80
N LYS A 90 4.08 9.24 -5.57
CA LYS A 90 3.40 9.74 -4.36
C LYS A 90 3.23 11.27 -4.38
N ASN A 91 4.22 12.00 -4.87
CA ASN A 91 4.25 13.46 -4.93
C ASN A 91 3.59 14.02 -6.20
N SER A 92 3.10 13.16 -7.12
CA SER A 92 2.59 13.58 -8.43
C SER A 92 3.59 14.41 -9.24
N GLU A 93 4.89 14.11 -9.10
CA GLU A 93 5.93 14.78 -9.88
C GLU A 93 5.80 14.34 -11.34
N LYS A 94 5.80 15.30 -12.27
CA LYS A 94 5.83 15.00 -13.70
C LYS A 94 7.11 14.22 -14.00
N MET A 95 6.98 13.04 -14.62
CA MET A 95 8.13 12.37 -15.20
C MET A 95 8.51 13.14 -16.49
N PRO A 96 9.78 13.53 -16.67
CA PRO A 96 10.25 14.01 -17.97
C PRO A 96 10.12 12.90 -19.02
#